data_AF-A0A955JFJ2-F1
#
_entry.id   AF-A0A955JFJ2-F1
#
_cell.length_a   1.000
_cell.length_b   1.000
_cell.length_c   1.000
_cell.angle_alpha   90.00
_cell.angle_beta   90.00
_cell.angle_gamma   90.00
#
_symmetry.space_group_name_H-M   'P 1'
#
loop_
_entity.id
_entity.type
_entity.pdbx_description
1 polymer ?
#
loop_
_entity_poly.entity_id
_entity_poly.type
_entity_poly.pdbx_seq_one_letter_code
_entity_poly.pdbx_strand_id
1 'polypeptide(L)'
;MTTKTPESRAKDGKTWWERLTDASTEKGTGQQIFKYLIIAAVVAVVGIGIWSFVKGGTASSADERSDLLDRASELLPEAPFRSFVGVLPHHVYARQNISIGFTQAHNLVSKGQTVGARGQLWSSLQNAEDAATYVKDAESMVAELRDRSSLFENEDSAWRYYNTIQQLYGFAALNGADAAQRKGLFEKQLAVLADMKPRFKDHQVLGLHPDPLKPDRNVLELWEDFARAEIAFIDQHGGSSPITADEGLTVSMELSNDAKLGIELYSLVAPKGVATFVRNIQNGTYDGTAVHKIDKASGALHFGDPFTRLAADRKFIWHKADTSDVIPLENSPRLKPAKGMVALESKSGGGHPFHFVVYLKDPENPISNVSVIGKVTEGLDAIEAWLETELHDEPGLENPQLPRVRLGVKAMSVTGEIQHPSDDSWRPKLTIPEIPEESEAEKNFMKVLAGPPEEDPEPAKDSEEKPPEDG
;
A
#
# COMPACT_ATOMS: atom_id res chain seq x y z
N MET A 1 -52.39 -13.98 -1.70
CA MET A 1 -52.67 -12.55 -1.43
C MET A 1 -52.64 -11.81 -2.76
N THR A 2 -53.74 -11.19 -3.15
CA THR A 2 -53.91 -10.50 -4.44
C THR A 2 -53.29 -9.11 -4.40
N THR A 3 -52.46 -8.79 -5.40
CA THR A 3 -51.79 -7.48 -5.52
C THR A 3 -52.76 -6.44 -6.08
N LYS A 4 -53.11 -5.44 -5.26
CA LYS A 4 -53.85 -4.26 -5.71
C LYS A 4 -52.89 -3.24 -6.34
N THR A 5 -53.37 -2.53 -7.37
CA THR A 5 -52.65 -1.47 -8.09
C THR A 5 -52.52 -0.17 -7.27
N PRO A 6 -51.56 0.72 -7.61
CA PRO A 6 -51.16 1.89 -6.80
C PRO A 6 -52.28 2.89 -6.48
N GLU A 7 -53.35 2.95 -7.27
CA GLU A 7 -54.44 3.93 -7.13
C GLU A 7 -55.31 3.73 -5.87
N SER A 8 -55.25 2.57 -5.21
CA SER A 8 -56.04 2.34 -3.99
C SER A 8 -55.39 2.82 -2.69
N ARG A 9 -54.19 3.45 -2.72
CA ARG A 9 -53.45 3.90 -1.52
C ARG A 9 -53.67 5.37 -1.13
N ALA A 10 -54.51 6.12 -1.86
CA ALA A 10 -54.66 7.57 -1.66
C ALA A 10 -55.87 8.00 -0.78
N LYS A 11 -56.67 7.07 -0.23
CA LYS A 11 -57.96 7.42 0.42
C LYS A 11 -57.98 7.51 1.95
N ASP A 12 -56.88 7.24 2.66
CA ASP A 12 -56.91 7.15 4.13
C ASP A 12 -56.59 8.47 4.87
N GLY A 13 -56.29 9.56 4.16
CA GLY A 13 -56.05 10.88 4.76
C GLY A 13 -54.81 10.99 5.66
N LYS A 14 -54.03 9.92 5.82
CA LYS A 14 -52.82 9.91 6.66
C LYS A 14 -51.66 10.58 5.93
N THR A 15 -50.96 11.46 6.64
CA THR A 15 -49.71 12.07 6.18
C THR A 15 -48.64 10.98 5.98
N TRP A 16 -47.62 11.29 5.16
CA TRP A 16 -46.50 10.39 4.93
C TRP A 16 -45.83 9.94 6.24
N TRP A 17 -45.77 10.83 7.24
CA TRP A 17 -45.22 10.54 8.57
C TRP A 17 -46.08 9.59 9.41
N GLU A 18 -47.41 9.73 9.40
CA GLU A 18 -48.31 8.83 10.12
C GLU A 18 -48.27 7.42 9.55
N ARG A 19 -48.18 7.29 8.21
CA ARG A 19 -48.03 6.00 7.53
C ARG A 19 -46.70 5.31 7.86
N LEU A 20 -45.64 6.10 8.01
CA LEU A 20 -44.32 5.64 8.46
C LEU A 20 -44.33 5.16 9.91
N THR A 21 -45.12 5.81 10.75
CA THR A 21 -45.22 5.49 12.18
C THR A 21 -46.04 4.22 12.39
N ASP A 22 -47.15 4.07 11.66
CA ASP A 22 -47.99 2.86 11.69
C ASP A 22 -47.23 1.62 11.18
N ALA A 23 -46.51 1.76 10.06
CA ALA A 23 -45.66 0.70 9.51
C ALA A 23 -44.53 0.27 10.47
N SER A 24 -44.15 1.12 11.43
CA SER A 24 -43.10 0.83 12.41
C SER A 24 -43.58 0.03 13.62
N THR A 25 -44.88 -0.24 13.78
CA THR A 25 -45.41 -0.98 14.94
C THR A 25 -45.71 -2.47 14.66
N GLU A 26 -45.62 -2.92 13.41
CA GLU A 26 -45.73 -4.34 13.07
C GLU A 26 -44.39 -5.08 13.16
N LYS A 27 -44.38 -6.23 13.84
CA LYS A 27 -43.19 -6.98 14.26
C LYS A 27 -42.39 -7.58 13.08
N GLY A 28 -41.12 -7.20 12.95
CA GLY A 28 -40.16 -7.86 12.06
C GLY A 28 -38.77 -7.21 12.01
N THR A 29 -37.76 -8.02 11.65
CA THR A 29 -36.30 -7.74 11.61
C THR A 29 -35.90 -6.50 10.78
N GLY A 30 -36.80 -5.96 9.95
CA GLY A 30 -36.60 -4.70 9.23
C GLY A 30 -36.54 -3.46 10.13
N GLN A 31 -37.06 -3.51 11.35
CA GLN A 31 -37.06 -2.38 12.31
C GLN A 31 -35.65 -1.93 12.74
N GLN A 32 -34.72 -2.87 12.91
CA GLN A 32 -33.34 -2.57 13.31
C GLN A 32 -32.62 -1.84 12.18
N ILE A 33 -32.69 -2.41 10.98
CA ILE A 33 -32.04 -1.86 9.77
C ILE A 33 -32.58 -0.47 9.46
N PHE A 34 -33.90 -0.26 9.57
CA PHE A 34 -34.51 1.04 9.29
C PHE A 34 -34.19 2.11 10.35
N LYS A 35 -34.12 1.75 11.64
CA LYS A 35 -33.63 2.66 12.69
C LYS A 35 -32.17 3.07 12.46
N TYR A 36 -31.31 2.12 12.07
CA TYR A 36 -29.90 2.43 11.73
C TYR A 36 -29.78 3.35 10.53
N LEU A 37 -30.63 3.19 9.51
CA LEU A 37 -30.63 4.06 8.33
C LEU A 37 -31.09 5.49 8.67
N ILE A 38 -32.08 5.67 9.54
CA ILE A 38 -32.52 7.00 9.99
C ILE A 38 -31.43 7.67 10.84
N ILE A 39 -30.82 6.95 11.77
CA ILE A 39 -29.72 7.48 12.58
C ILE A 39 -28.54 7.87 11.69
N ALA A 40 -28.18 7.04 10.71
CA ALA A 40 -27.13 7.33 9.75
C ALA A 40 -27.45 8.56 8.89
N ALA A 41 -28.70 8.74 8.47
CA ALA A 41 -29.14 9.91 7.70
C ALA A 41 -29.09 11.20 8.53
N VAL A 42 -29.52 11.16 9.80
CA VAL A 42 -29.44 12.31 10.71
C VAL A 42 -27.99 12.69 11.00
N VAL A 43 -27.12 11.70 11.26
CA VAL A 43 -25.68 11.93 11.46
C VAL A 43 -25.02 12.48 10.20
N ALA A 44 -25.41 12.02 9.01
CA ALA A 44 -24.91 12.56 7.75
C ALA A 44 -25.35 14.01 7.52
N VAL A 45 -26.62 14.35 7.77
CA VAL A 45 -27.13 15.71 7.58
C VAL A 45 -26.52 16.68 8.60
N VAL A 46 -26.40 16.28 9.87
CA VAL A 46 -25.74 17.08 10.91
C VAL A 46 -24.24 17.20 10.64
N GLY A 47 -23.59 16.12 10.21
CA GLY A 47 -22.17 16.12 9.84
C GLY A 47 -21.88 17.01 8.63
N ILE A 48 -22.73 17.00 7.61
CA ILE A 48 -22.63 17.88 6.43
C ILE A 48 -22.90 19.35 6.81
N GLY A 49 -23.84 19.60 7.71
CA GLY A 49 -24.12 20.93 8.25
C GLY A 49 -22.92 21.50 9.02
N ILE A 50 -22.34 20.71 9.92
CA ILE A 50 -21.15 21.08 10.70
C ILE A 50 -19.93 21.25 9.77
N TRP A 51 -19.72 20.35 8.81
CA TRP A 51 -18.61 20.45 7.85
C TRP A 51 -18.71 21.67 6.95
N SER A 52 -19.92 22.02 6.50
CA SER A 52 -20.16 23.22 5.68
C SER A 52 -20.02 24.51 6.50
N PHE A 53 -20.37 24.48 7.80
CA PHE A 53 -20.21 25.60 8.72
C PHE A 53 -18.74 25.83 9.10
N VAL A 54 -17.96 24.75 9.30
CA VAL A 54 -16.52 24.81 9.60
C VAL A 54 -15.68 25.22 8.40
N LYS A 55 -16.03 24.81 7.18
CA LYS A 55 -15.33 25.27 5.96
C LYS A 55 -15.63 26.73 5.59
N GLY A 56 -16.75 27.29 6.07
CA GLY A 56 -17.15 28.67 5.80
C GLY A 56 -16.54 29.72 6.75
N GLY A 57 -15.96 29.31 7.88
CA GLY A 57 -15.43 30.21 8.91
C GLY A 57 -13.92 30.14 9.05
N THR A 58 -13.23 31.27 8.88
CA THR A 58 -11.79 31.42 9.13
C THR A 58 -11.50 31.50 10.64
N ALA A 59 -11.66 30.40 11.37
CA ALA A 59 -11.17 30.32 12.76
C ALA A 59 -9.69 29.93 12.74
N SER A 60 -8.84 30.85 13.19
CA SER A 60 -7.37 30.73 13.04
C SER A 60 -6.68 30.17 14.29
N SER A 61 -7.37 30.14 15.44
CA SER A 61 -6.82 29.67 16.71
C SER A 61 -7.56 28.46 17.29
N ALA A 62 -6.97 27.82 18.29
CA ALA A 62 -7.59 26.71 19.02
C ALA A 62 -8.76 27.18 19.91
N ASP A 63 -8.66 28.40 20.46
CA ASP A 63 -9.67 28.97 21.34
C ASP A 63 -10.96 29.34 20.58
N GLU A 64 -10.83 29.90 19.36
CA GLU A 64 -11.99 30.18 18.49
C GLU A 64 -12.74 28.89 18.08
N ARG A 65 -12.02 27.77 17.93
CA ARG A 65 -12.62 26.47 17.63
C ARG A 65 -13.37 25.90 18.84
N SER A 66 -12.86 26.12 20.05
CA SER A 66 -13.55 25.74 21.30
C SER A 66 -14.85 26.53 21.47
N ASP A 67 -14.78 27.85 21.30
CA ASP A 67 -15.93 28.76 21.44
C ASP A 67 -17.06 28.45 20.42
N LEU A 68 -16.68 28.04 19.20
CA LEU A 68 -17.62 27.62 18.17
C LEU A 68 -18.32 26.29 18.50
N LEU A 69 -17.60 25.35 19.13
CA LEU A 69 -18.17 24.08 19.57
C LEU A 69 -19.12 24.27 20.76
N ASP A 70 -18.78 25.16 21.69
CA ASP A 70 -19.64 25.50 22.82
C ASP A 70 -20.95 26.14 22.35
N ARG A 71 -20.89 27.06 21.38
CA ARG A 71 -22.09 27.65 20.76
C ARG A 71 -22.93 26.66 19.96
N ALA A 72 -22.30 25.70 19.28
CA ALA A 72 -23.02 24.63 18.58
C ALA A 72 -23.75 23.70 19.55
N SER A 73 -23.23 23.53 20.77
CA SER A 73 -23.85 22.72 21.81
C SER A 73 -25.12 23.37 22.42
N GLU A 74 -25.21 24.70 22.39
CA GLU A 74 -26.39 25.47 22.86
C GLU A 74 -27.58 25.39 21.88
N LEU A 75 -27.33 25.08 20.61
CA LEU A 75 -28.36 25.02 19.56
C LEU A 75 -29.09 23.67 19.47
N LEU A 76 -28.70 22.68 20.28
CA LEU A 76 -29.30 21.34 20.29
C LEU A 76 -30.40 21.25 21.38
N PRO A 77 -31.60 20.74 21.06
CA PRO A 77 -32.70 20.68 22.02
C PRO A 77 -32.40 19.75 23.19
N GLU A 78 -32.84 20.16 24.38
CA GLU A 78 -32.53 19.48 25.65
C GLU A 78 -33.13 18.06 25.75
N ALA A 79 -32.37 17.20 26.44
CA ALA A 79 -32.68 15.83 26.86
C ALA A 79 -32.52 14.75 25.77
N PRO A 80 -31.28 14.26 25.54
CA PRO A 80 -30.58 13.48 26.57
C PRO A 80 -29.05 13.73 26.68
N PHE A 81 -28.51 14.79 26.06
CA PHE A 81 -27.05 14.94 25.91
C PHE A 81 -26.32 15.51 27.14
N ARG A 82 -26.97 16.36 27.94
CA ARG A 82 -26.35 17.00 29.13
C ARG A 82 -26.01 16.01 30.26
N SER A 83 -26.68 14.86 30.33
CA SER A 83 -26.39 13.81 31.32
C SER A 83 -25.07 13.08 31.05
N PHE A 84 -24.49 13.22 29.86
CA PHE A 84 -23.30 12.47 29.43
C PHE A 84 -21.99 13.24 29.60
N VAL A 85 -22.05 14.57 29.76
CA VAL A 85 -20.86 15.45 29.71
C VAL A 85 -20.48 16.04 31.08
N GLY A 86 -21.32 15.89 32.11
CA GLY A 86 -21.01 16.35 33.46
C GLY A 86 -20.16 15.34 34.25
N VAL A 87 -18.94 15.75 34.61
CA VAL A 87 -17.99 15.10 35.55
C VAL A 87 -16.97 14.14 34.93
N LEU A 88 -15.91 14.64 34.28
CA LEU A 88 -14.63 13.92 34.20
C LEU A 88 -13.40 14.87 34.24
N PRO A 89 -12.29 14.51 34.92
CA PRO A 89 -11.10 15.36 35.06
C PRO A 89 -10.22 15.38 33.79
N HIS A 90 -9.34 16.38 33.70
CA HIS A 90 -8.45 16.71 32.55
C HIS A 90 -7.63 15.55 31.95
N HIS A 91 -7.45 14.41 32.63
CA HIS A 91 -6.73 13.24 32.11
C HIS A 91 -7.55 12.39 31.11
N VAL A 92 -8.85 12.67 30.97
CA VAL A 92 -9.76 11.95 30.06
C VAL A 92 -9.76 12.53 28.63
N TYR A 93 -9.37 13.79 28.45
CA TYR A 93 -9.36 14.44 27.12
C TYR A 93 -8.36 13.77 26.14
N ALA A 94 -7.22 13.29 26.64
CA ALA A 94 -6.28 12.50 25.84
C ALA A 94 -6.87 11.12 25.44
N ARG A 95 -7.66 10.49 26.32
CA ARG A 95 -8.29 9.18 26.08
C ARG A 95 -9.50 9.25 25.15
N GLN A 96 -10.27 10.34 25.20
CA GLN A 96 -11.40 10.57 24.30
C GLN A 96 -10.97 10.89 22.87
N ASN A 97 -9.90 11.66 22.67
CA ASN A 97 -9.37 11.94 21.33
C ASN A 97 -8.87 10.67 20.64
N ILE A 98 -8.28 9.74 21.40
CA ILE A 98 -7.88 8.42 20.91
C ILE A 98 -9.13 7.59 20.53
N SER A 99 -10.12 7.48 21.40
CA SER A 99 -11.34 6.70 21.13
C SER A 99 -12.21 7.26 19.99
N ILE A 100 -12.28 8.59 19.83
CA ILE A 100 -13.03 9.24 18.74
C ILE A 100 -12.28 9.06 17.42
N GLY A 101 -10.94 9.17 17.43
CA GLY A 101 -10.09 8.84 16.29
C GLY A 101 -10.24 7.38 15.84
N PHE A 102 -10.39 6.44 16.77
CA PHE A 102 -10.59 5.01 16.49
C PHE A 102 -11.97 4.70 15.88
N THR A 103 -13.06 5.31 16.37
CA THR A 103 -14.40 5.12 15.80
C THR A 103 -14.51 5.76 14.41
N GLN A 104 -13.85 6.89 14.18
CA GLN A 104 -13.75 7.50 12.86
C GLN A 104 -12.88 6.67 11.91
N ALA A 105 -11.73 6.16 12.35
CA ALA A 105 -10.87 5.28 11.54
C ALA A 105 -11.58 3.97 11.17
N HIS A 106 -12.34 3.35 12.09
CA HIS A 106 -13.13 2.16 11.82
C HIS A 106 -14.22 2.42 10.77
N ASN A 107 -14.97 3.53 10.89
CA ASN A 107 -15.98 3.93 9.92
C ASN A 107 -15.42 4.32 8.55
N LEU A 108 -14.17 4.80 8.51
CA LEU A 108 -13.47 5.17 7.28
C LEU A 108 -12.87 3.93 6.58
N VAL A 109 -12.32 2.98 7.34
CA VAL A 109 -11.83 1.68 6.85
C VAL A 109 -12.97 0.81 6.34
N SER A 110 -14.11 0.76 7.04
CA SER A 110 -15.30 0.02 6.57
C SER A 110 -15.96 0.65 5.34
N LYS A 111 -15.55 1.87 4.95
CA LYS A 111 -16.01 2.61 3.76
C LYS A 111 -14.92 2.81 2.70
N GLY A 112 -13.75 2.19 2.85
CA GLY A 112 -12.67 2.25 1.85
C GLY A 112 -11.95 3.61 1.73
N GLN A 113 -11.99 4.46 2.75
CA GLN A 113 -11.32 5.77 2.75
C GLN A 113 -10.18 5.77 3.79
N THR A 114 -8.90 5.68 3.37
CA THR A 114 -7.82 5.24 4.28
C THR A 114 -6.74 6.25 4.68
N VAL A 115 -6.78 7.51 4.26
CA VAL A 115 -5.52 8.32 4.24
C VAL A 115 -5.36 9.33 5.39
N GLY A 116 -6.43 9.85 6.01
CA GLY A 116 -6.29 10.99 6.95
C GLY A 116 -5.89 10.65 8.40
N ALA A 117 -6.53 9.65 9.01
CA ALA A 117 -6.44 9.43 10.46
C ALA A 117 -5.16 8.70 10.92
N ARG A 118 -4.53 7.90 10.04
CA ARG A 118 -3.27 7.19 10.35
C ARG A 118 -2.08 8.14 10.43
N GLY A 119 -2.04 9.21 9.62
CA GLY A 119 -0.90 10.13 9.55
C GLY A 119 -0.70 10.98 10.80
N GLN A 120 -1.77 11.39 11.49
CA GLN A 120 -1.67 12.24 12.70
C GLN A 120 -1.19 11.48 13.95
N LEU A 121 -1.49 10.18 14.06
CA LEU A 121 -0.95 9.33 15.13
C LEU A 121 0.55 9.02 14.89
N TRP A 122 0.98 9.12 13.62
CA TRP A 122 2.32 8.74 13.16
C TRP A 122 3.37 9.80 13.43
N SER A 123 3.00 11.09 13.37
CA SER A 123 3.92 12.20 13.65
C SER A 123 4.26 12.38 15.13
N SER A 124 3.47 11.83 16.06
CA SER A 124 3.67 11.98 17.50
C SER A 124 4.52 10.88 18.16
N LEU A 125 5.00 9.88 17.41
CA LEU A 125 5.72 8.71 17.95
C LEU A 125 7.20 8.63 17.53
N GLN A 126 7.82 9.74 17.13
CA GLN A 126 9.15 9.73 16.52
C GLN A 126 10.33 9.61 17.53
N ASN A 127 10.11 9.71 18.84
CA ASN A 127 11.20 9.72 19.84
C ASN A 127 11.27 8.46 20.70
N ALA A 128 12.48 8.06 21.11
CA ALA A 128 12.73 6.87 21.93
C ALA A 128 12.11 6.91 23.34
N GLU A 129 11.95 8.10 23.93
CA GLU A 129 11.24 8.28 25.21
C GLU A 129 9.74 7.94 25.10
N ASP A 130 9.14 8.21 23.94
CA ASP A 130 7.74 7.88 23.67
C ASP A 130 7.58 6.37 23.55
N ALA A 131 8.55 5.66 22.95
CA ALA A 131 8.53 4.21 22.82
C ALA A 131 8.60 3.48 24.18
N ALA A 132 9.48 3.92 25.10
CA ALA A 132 9.59 3.32 26.43
C ALA A 132 8.33 3.54 27.28
N THR A 133 7.76 4.76 27.22
CA THR A 133 6.49 5.08 27.88
C THR A 133 5.35 4.26 27.30
N TYR A 134 5.31 4.13 25.96
CA TYR A 134 4.33 3.32 25.26
C TYR A 134 4.40 1.85 25.68
N VAL A 135 5.60 1.25 25.78
CA VAL A 135 5.80 -0.13 26.26
C VAL A 135 5.35 -0.29 27.72
N LYS A 136 5.47 0.72 28.57
CA LYS A 136 4.99 0.61 29.96
C LYS A 136 3.46 0.62 30.03
N ASP A 137 2.82 1.51 29.27
CA ASP A 137 1.35 1.57 29.18
C ASP A 137 0.78 0.29 28.55
N ALA A 138 1.51 -0.27 27.58
CA ALA A 138 1.29 -1.57 26.97
C ALA A 138 1.18 -2.69 28.01
N GLU A 139 2.20 -2.81 28.84
CA GLU A 139 2.32 -3.85 29.85
C GLU A 139 1.21 -3.71 30.89
N SER A 140 0.88 -2.48 31.28
CA SER A 140 -0.25 -2.21 32.17
C SER A 140 -1.58 -2.64 31.56
N MET A 141 -1.80 -2.38 30.26
CA MET A 141 -3.03 -2.77 29.58
C MET A 141 -3.13 -4.29 29.40
N VAL A 142 -2.03 -4.95 29.06
CA VAL A 142 -1.95 -6.43 28.97
C VAL A 142 -2.22 -7.06 30.34
N ALA A 143 -1.68 -6.49 31.43
CA ALA A 143 -1.93 -6.97 32.79
C ALA A 143 -3.39 -6.77 33.22
N GLU A 144 -3.97 -5.59 33.00
CA GLU A 144 -5.38 -5.31 33.29
C GLU A 144 -6.30 -6.26 32.52
N LEU A 145 -5.99 -6.47 31.24
CA LEU A 145 -6.73 -7.38 30.39
C LEU A 145 -6.58 -8.82 30.91
N ARG A 146 -5.36 -9.28 31.24
CA ARG A 146 -5.13 -10.64 31.77
C ARG A 146 -5.96 -10.95 33.01
N ASP A 147 -6.12 -9.99 33.91
CA ASP A 147 -6.88 -10.15 35.17
C ASP A 147 -8.40 -10.13 34.96
N ARG A 148 -8.88 -9.62 33.83
CA ARG A 148 -10.31 -9.56 33.49
C ARG A 148 -10.75 -10.71 32.59
N SER A 149 -10.56 -11.94 33.05
CA SER A 149 -10.91 -13.16 32.31
C SER A 149 -12.35 -13.18 31.79
N SER A 150 -13.29 -12.50 32.46
CA SER A 150 -14.71 -12.41 32.08
C SER A 150 -14.99 -11.45 30.92
N LEU A 151 -14.06 -10.57 30.53
CA LEU A 151 -14.27 -9.70 29.36
C LEU A 151 -14.08 -10.45 28.04
N PHE A 152 -13.32 -11.55 28.04
CA PHE A 152 -12.96 -12.29 26.82
C PHE A 152 -14.02 -13.27 26.31
N GLU A 153 -15.22 -13.24 26.87
CA GLU A 153 -16.33 -14.06 26.39
C GLU A 153 -16.94 -13.53 25.07
N ASN A 154 -16.56 -12.32 24.63
CA ASN A 154 -17.01 -11.74 23.37
C ASN A 154 -15.87 -11.40 22.40
N GLU A 155 -16.20 -11.42 21.09
CA GLU A 155 -15.26 -11.19 19.99
C GLU A 155 -14.55 -9.84 20.08
N ASP A 156 -15.24 -8.81 20.58
CA ASP A 156 -14.71 -7.46 20.76
C ASP A 156 -13.51 -7.41 21.71
N SER A 157 -13.52 -8.21 22.77
CA SER A 157 -12.45 -8.20 23.76
C SER A 157 -11.24 -9.00 23.30
N ALA A 158 -11.46 -10.12 22.60
CA ALA A 158 -10.39 -10.85 21.91
C ALA A 158 -9.73 -9.96 20.83
N TRP A 159 -10.54 -9.16 20.11
CA TRP A 159 -10.04 -8.25 19.09
C TRP A 159 -9.29 -7.03 19.66
N ARG A 160 -9.73 -6.48 20.80
CA ARG A 160 -8.98 -5.44 21.51
C ARG A 160 -7.65 -5.97 22.03
N TYR A 161 -7.64 -7.17 22.61
CA TYR A 161 -6.42 -7.84 23.06
C TYR A 161 -5.46 -8.11 21.89
N TYR A 162 -6.00 -8.55 20.75
CA TYR A 162 -5.26 -8.73 19.51
C TYR A 162 -4.59 -7.43 19.02
N ASN A 163 -5.37 -6.34 18.87
CA ASN A 163 -4.85 -5.06 18.41
C ASN A 163 -3.82 -4.46 19.38
N THR A 164 -3.98 -4.76 20.66
CA THR A 164 -3.03 -4.41 21.71
C THR A 164 -1.69 -5.12 21.45
N ILE A 165 -1.66 -6.45 21.31
CA ILE A 165 -0.39 -7.16 21.00
C ILE A 165 0.28 -6.65 19.72
N GLN A 166 -0.52 -6.40 18.67
CA GLN A 166 -0.06 -5.86 17.40
C GLN A 166 0.70 -4.54 17.55
N GLN A 167 0.07 -3.58 18.20
CA GLN A 167 0.61 -2.24 18.33
C GLN A 167 1.76 -2.20 19.34
N LEU A 168 1.75 -3.07 20.34
CA LEU A 168 2.73 -3.00 21.43
C LEU A 168 4.06 -3.63 21.09
N TYR A 169 4.06 -4.87 20.59
CA TYR A 169 5.31 -5.59 20.34
C TYR A 169 5.83 -5.35 18.93
N GLY A 170 4.94 -5.31 17.94
CA GLY A 170 5.32 -4.99 16.57
C GLY A 170 5.84 -3.57 16.42
N PHE A 171 5.20 -2.58 17.05
CA PHE A 171 5.57 -1.18 16.84
C PHE A 171 6.77 -0.73 17.69
N ALA A 172 6.87 -1.18 18.94
CA ALA A 172 8.02 -0.87 19.80
C ALA A 172 9.30 -1.58 19.33
N ALA A 173 9.19 -2.80 18.79
CA ALA A 173 10.34 -3.49 18.23
C ALA A 173 10.85 -2.85 16.93
N LEU A 174 10.09 -1.99 16.27
CA LEU A 174 10.48 -1.40 14.99
C LEU A 174 11.00 0.03 15.10
N ASN A 175 10.81 0.69 16.25
CA ASN A 175 11.15 2.10 16.42
C ASN A 175 12.16 2.31 17.56
N GLY A 176 13.45 2.34 17.21
CA GLY A 176 14.51 2.82 18.11
C GLY A 176 14.98 1.86 19.22
N ALA A 177 14.32 0.71 19.40
CA ALA A 177 14.77 -0.32 20.33
C ALA A 177 16.06 -1.00 19.83
N ASP A 178 17.03 -1.20 20.73
CA ASP A 178 18.22 -1.97 20.43
C ASP A 178 17.92 -3.48 20.28
N ALA A 179 18.91 -4.24 19.83
CA ALA A 179 18.85 -5.69 19.70
C ALA A 179 18.18 -6.43 20.85
N ALA A 180 18.67 -6.18 22.06
CA ALA A 180 18.26 -6.90 23.25
C ALA A 180 16.86 -6.49 23.67
N GLN A 181 16.53 -5.20 23.57
CA GLN A 181 15.20 -4.67 23.81
C GLN A 181 14.19 -5.27 22.83
N ARG A 182 14.51 -5.32 21.54
CA ARG A 182 13.67 -5.94 20.50
C ARG A 182 13.45 -7.41 20.76
N LYS A 183 14.51 -8.16 21.06
CA LYS A 183 14.40 -9.57 21.40
C LYS A 183 13.47 -9.77 22.60
N GLY A 184 13.67 -8.99 23.67
CA GLY A 184 12.83 -9.04 24.85
C GLY A 184 11.36 -8.71 24.55
N LEU A 185 11.08 -7.80 23.62
CA LEU A 185 9.72 -7.51 23.14
C LEU A 185 9.12 -8.71 22.39
N PHE A 186 9.85 -9.34 21.47
CA PHE A 186 9.36 -10.54 20.77
C PHE A 186 9.20 -11.74 21.72
N GLU A 187 10.08 -11.92 22.70
CA GLU A 187 9.94 -12.96 23.73
C GLU A 187 8.68 -12.75 24.57
N LYS A 188 8.40 -11.51 24.96
CA LYS A 188 7.14 -11.15 25.64
C LYS A 188 5.93 -11.38 24.74
N GLN A 189 6.01 -11.06 23.45
CA GLN A 189 4.97 -11.37 22.47
C GLN A 189 4.68 -12.87 22.42
N LEU A 190 5.73 -13.71 22.33
CA LEU A 190 5.57 -15.16 22.35
C LEU A 190 4.94 -15.66 23.65
N ALA A 191 5.31 -15.09 24.80
CA ALA A 191 4.70 -15.44 26.08
C ALA A 191 3.19 -15.10 26.12
N VAL A 192 2.80 -13.95 25.56
CA VAL A 192 1.37 -13.58 25.46
C VAL A 192 0.63 -14.50 24.49
N LEU A 193 1.20 -14.80 23.31
CA LEU A 193 0.60 -15.72 22.33
C LEU A 193 0.41 -17.12 22.93
N ALA A 194 1.38 -17.62 23.70
CA ALA A 194 1.31 -18.90 24.38
C ALA A 194 0.17 -18.96 25.42
N ASP A 195 -0.10 -17.85 26.14
CA ASP A 195 -1.23 -17.74 27.08
C ASP A 195 -2.59 -17.64 26.36
N MET A 196 -2.62 -16.99 25.20
CA MET A 196 -3.83 -16.84 24.38
C MET A 196 -4.27 -18.13 23.70
N LYS A 197 -3.31 -18.89 23.14
CA LYS A 197 -3.58 -20.07 22.31
C LYS A 197 -4.58 -21.06 22.93
N PRO A 198 -4.45 -21.47 24.21
CA PRO A 198 -5.44 -22.37 24.82
C PRO A 198 -6.79 -21.70 25.11
N ARG A 199 -6.82 -20.39 25.35
CA ARG A 199 -8.04 -19.62 25.69
C ARG A 199 -8.91 -19.34 24.47
N PHE A 200 -8.28 -19.20 23.30
CA PHE A 200 -8.94 -18.77 22.07
C PHE A 200 -8.87 -19.81 20.94
N LYS A 201 -8.53 -21.06 21.25
CA LYS A 201 -8.42 -22.14 20.26
C LYS A 201 -9.68 -22.30 19.38
N ASP A 202 -10.85 -21.98 19.90
CA ASP A 202 -12.15 -22.11 19.23
C ASP A 202 -12.71 -20.75 18.77
N HIS A 203 -11.97 -19.66 18.93
CA HIS A 203 -12.45 -18.31 18.67
C HIS A 203 -12.40 -17.97 17.18
N GLN A 204 -13.55 -17.67 16.57
CA GLN A 204 -13.68 -17.51 15.11
C GLN A 204 -12.69 -16.49 14.55
N VAL A 205 -12.56 -15.30 15.14
CA VAL A 205 -11.64 -14.24 14.67
C VAL A 205 -10.16 -14.66 14.72
N LEU A 206 -9.77 -15.47 15.70
CA LEU A 206 -8.38 -15.90 15.87
C LEU A 206 -8.10 -17.21 15.12
N GLY A 207 -9.15 -17.96 14.78
CA GLY A 207 -9.14 -19.05 13.81
C GLY A 207 -9.29 -18.60 12.36
N LEU A 208 -9.56 -17.31 12.09
CA LEU A 208 -9.53 -16.79 10.73
C LEU A 208 -8.13 -17.00 10.16
N HIS A 209 -8.10 -17.42 8.89
CA HIS A 209 -6.90 -17.51 8.07
C HIS A 209 -6.71 -16.14 7.41
N PRO A 210 -5.87 -15.25 7.99
CA PRO A 210 -5.69 -13.91 7.42
C PRO A 210 -4.88 -13.96 6.12
N ASP A 211 -4.17 -15.06 5.88
CA ASP A 211 -3.34 -15.26 4.71
C ASP A 211 -4.01 -16.26 3.74
N PRO A 212 -4.60 -15.78 2.63
CA PRO A 212 -5.18 -16.66 1.61
C PRO A 212 -4.13 -17.56 0.93
N LEU A 213 -2.84 -17.28 1.09
CA LEU A 213 -1.74 -18.12 0.58
C LEU A 213 -1.32 -19.20 1.58
N LYS A 214 -1.75 -19.12 2.84
CA LYS A 214 -1.49 -20.11 3.90
C LYS A 214 -2.78 -20.45 4.65
N PRO A 215 -3.77 -21.05 3.95
CA PRO A 215 -5.11 -21.31 4.49
C PRO A 215 -5.12 -22.38 5.59
N ASP A 216 -4.00 -23.03 5.85
CA ASP A 216 -3.82 -24.02 6.92
C ASP A 216 -3.39 -23.38 8.25
N ARG A 217 -3.10 -22.07 8.26
CA ARG A 217 -2.55 -21.37 9.43
C ARG A 217 -3.48 -20.29 9.94
N ASN A 218 -3.66 -20.24 11.25
CA ASN A 218 -4.43 -19.18 11.88
C ASN A 218 -3.55 -17.95 12.17
N VAL A 219 -4.18 -16.81 12.47
CA VAL A 219 -3.45 -15.56 12.70
C VAL A 219 -2.43 -15.68 13.85
N LEU A 220 -2.76 -16.34 14.95
CA LEU A 220 -1.87 -16.48 16.11
C LEU A 220 -0.59 -17.23 15.75
N GLU A 221 -0.70 -18.27 14.93
CA GLU A 221 0.44 -19.05 14.46
C GLU A 221 1.36 -18.20 13.57
N LEU A 222 0.82 -17.41 12.64
CA LEU A 222 1.63 -16.50 11.81
C LEU A 222 2.42 -15.49 12.66
N TRP A 223 1.82 -14.98 13.74
CA TRP A 223 2.50 -14.08 14.68
C TRP A 223 3.56 -14.79 15.51
N GLU A 224 3.29 -16.03 15.91
CA GLU A 224 4.26 -16.86 16.62
C GLU A 224 5.51 -17.07 15.75
N ASP A 225 5.31 -17.41 14.48
CA ASP A 225 6.41 -17.57 13.53
C ASP A 225 7.17 -16.27 13.29
N PHE A 226 6.46 -15.16 13.12
CA PHE A 226 7.09 -13.85 12.94
C PHE A 226 7.98 -13.49 14.13
N ALA A 227 7.46 -13.60 15.35
CA ALA A 227 8.23 -13.29 16.56
C ALA A 227 9.42 -14.25 16.74
N ARG A 228 9.25 -15.55 16.43
CA ARG A 228 10.36 -16.52 16.45
C ARG A 228 11.43 -16.22 15.41
N ALA A 229 11.02 -15.84 14.20
CA ALA A 229 11.93 -15.47 13.12
C ALA A 229 12.75 -14.23 13.50
N GLU A 230 12.12 -13.21 14.08
CA GLU A 230 12.82 -12.01 14.55
C GLU A 230 13.76 -12.30 15.72
N ILE A 231 13.37 -13.14 16.69
CA ILE A 231 14.28 -13.58 17.78
C ILE A 231 15.47 -14.34 17.21
N ALA A 232 15.24 -15.33 16.35
CA ALA A 232 16.30 -16.11 15.73
C ALA A 232 17.24 -15.21 14.91
N PHE A 233 16.67 -14.25 14.19
CA PHE A 233 17.42 -13.24 13.48
C PHE A 233 18.29 -12.41 14.43
N ILE A 234 17.73 -11.93 15.55
CA ILE A 234 18.48 -11.16 16.55
C ILE A 234 19.60 -11.99 17.17
N ASP A 235 19.33 -13.26 17.49
CA ASP A 235 20.31 -14.18 18.07
C ASP A 235 21.48 -14.47 17.14
N GLN A 236 21.18 -14.64 15.85
CA GLN A 236 22.19 -14.89 14.83
C GLN A 236 22.98 -13.63 14.45
N HIS A 237 22.34 -12.45 14.44
CA HIS A 237 22.91 -11.22 13.87
C HIS A 237 23.12 -10.09 14.89
N GLY A 238 23.05 -10.40 16.19
CA GLY A 238 23.25 -9.47 17.30
C GLY A 238 22.22 -8.35 17.40
N GLY A 239 21.06 -8.50 16.75
CA GLY A 239 19.91 -7.59 16.73
C GLY A 239 20.18 -6.11 16.46
N SER A 240 21.37 -5.73 16.02
CA SER A 240 21.70 -4.37 15.61
C SER A 240 22.34 -4.34 14.25
N SER A 241 22.55 -5.48 13.59
CA SER A 241 23.16 -5.43 12.26
C SER A 241 22.29 -4.51 11.42
N PRO A 242 22.76 -3.32 10.99
CA PRO A 242 22.14 -2.63 9.88
C PRO A 242 21.89 -3.70 8.81
N ILE A 243 20.86 -3.56 8.01
CA ILE A 243 20.76 -4.50 6.90
C ILE A 243 22.01 -4.28 6.07
N THR A 244 22.95 -5.20 6.24
CA THR A 244 24.25 -5.16 5.62
C THR A 244 24.06 -5.79 4.28
N ALA A 245 24.62 -5.12 3.28
CA ALA A 245 24.85 -5.76 2.01
C ALA A 245 25.57 -7.10 2.21
N ASP A 246 25.30 -8.03 1.33
CA ASP A 246 26.16 -9.19 1.12
C ASP A 246 27.59 -8.69 0.86
N GLU A 247 28.52 -9.06 1.75
CA GLU A 247 29.89 -8.57 1.67
C GLU A 247 30.54 -9.05 0.37
N GLY A 248 30.96 -8.11 -0.48
CA GLY A 248 31.58 -8.38 -1.77
C GLY A 248 30.62 -8.77 -2.90
N LEU A 249 29.31 -8.91 -2.66
CA LEU A 249 28.32 -9.09 -3.71
C LEU A 249 27.85 -7.73 -4.23
N THR A 250 28.34 -7.37 -5.42
CA THR A 250 28.03 -6.09 -6.05
C THR A 250 27.54 -6.30 -7.47
N VAL A 251 26.61 -5.44 -7.89
CA VAL A 251 26.08 -5.37 -9.25
C VAL A 251 26.54 -4.07 -9.88
N SER A 252 27.07 -4.15 -11.10
CA SER A 252 27.38 -3.01 -11.94
C SER A 252 26.40 -2.99 -13.11
N MET A 253 25.61 -1.93 -13.22
CA MET A 253 24.67 -1.68 -14.30
C MET A 253 25.17 -0.52 -15.17
N GLU A 254 25.55 -0.82 -16.41
CA GLU A 254 25.89 0.18 -17.41
C GLU A 254 24.62 0.66 -18.13
N LEU A 255 24.49 1.97 -18.29
CA LEU A 255 23.26 2.62 -18.74
C LEU A 255 23.35 3.16 -20.16
N SER A 256 22.19 3.44 -20.76
CA SER A 256 22.09 3.99 -22.12
C SER A 256 22.85 5.31 -22.31
N ASN A 257 23.06 6.10 -21.24
CA ASN A 257 23.84 7.33 -21.22
C ASN A 257 25.33 7.14 -20.86
N ASP A 258 25.84 5.90 -20.91
CA ASP A 258 27.24 5.53 -20.57
C ASP A 258 27.60 5.69 -19.08
N ALA A 259 26.64 6.09 -18.24
CA ALA A 259 26.82 6.08 -16.80
C ALA A 259 26.79 4.65 -16.24
N LYS A 260 27.36 4.49 -15.05
CA LYS A 260 27.36 3.23 -14.31
C LYS A 260 26.68 3.41 -12.97
N LEU A 261 25.86 2.44 -12.61
CA LEU A 261 25.24 2.29 -11.31
C LEU A 261 25.83 1.09 -10.60
N GLY A 262 26.39 1.30 -9.42
CA GLY A 262 26.79 0.23 -8.52
C GLY A 262 25.66 -0.03 -7.53
N ILE A 263 25.37 -1.31 -7.28
CA ILE A 263 24.29 -1.76 -6.42
C ILE A 263 24.83 -2.84 -5.47
N GLU A 264 24.54 -2.69 -4.19
CA GLU A 264 24.72 -3.71 -3.17
C GLU A 264 23.39 -4.45 -2.94
N LEU A 265 23.47 -5.76 -2.68
CA LEU A 265 22.30 -6.63 -2.53
C LEU A 265 22.12 -7.11 -1.08
N TYR A 266 20.86 -7.40 -0.71
CA TYR A 266 20.44 -7.72 0.66
C TYR A 266 19.88 -9.15 0.77
N SER A 267 20.67 -10.18 0.48
CA SER A 267 20.20 -11.57 0.46
C SER A 267 19.74 -12.07 1.83
N LEU A 268 20.23 -11.48 2.92
CA LEU A 268 19.80 -11.82 4.26
C LEU A 268 18.29 -11.57 4.49
N VAL A 269 17.73 -10.54 3.84
CA VAL A 269 16.32 -10.13 4.02
C VAL A 269 15.44 -10.43 2.83
N ALA A 270 16.01 -10.51 1.63
CA ALA A 270 15.29 -10.90 0.42
C ALA A 270 16.06 -11.98 -0.36
N PRO A 271 16.31 -13.17 0.23
CA PRO A 271 17.15 -14.20 -0.37
C PRO A 271 16.62 -14.68 -1.72
N LYS A 272 15.30 -14.86 -1.88
CA LYS A 272 14.70 -15.34 -3.12
C LYS A 272 14.70 -14.26 -4.20
N GLY A 273 14.45 -13.01 -3.80
CA GLY A 273 14.52 -11.85 -4.69
C GLY A 273 15.94 -11.64 -5.20
N VAL A 274 16.93 -11.61 -4.31
CA VAL A 274 18.35 -11.47 -4.66
C VAL A 274 18.82 -12.63 -5.53
N ALA A 275 18.52 -13.89 -5.17
CA ALA A 275 18.89 -15.04 -5.98
C ALA A 275 18.30 -14.99 -7.40
N THR A 276 17.05 -14.55 -7.54
CA THR A 276 16.41 -14.39 -8.85
C THR A 276 17.02 -13.24 -9.65
N PHE A 277 17.29 -12.10 -9.01
CA PHE A 277 17.92 -10.95 -9.63
C PHE A 277 19.33 -11.26 -10.13
N VAL A 278 20.17 -11.89 -9.29
CA VAL A 278 21.53 -12.34 -9.66
C VAL A 278 21.49 -13.34 -10.82
N ARG A 279 20.57 -14.31 -10.78
CA ARG A 279 20.40 -15.28 -11.87
C ARG A 279 20.00 -14.60 -13.18
N ASN A 280 19.11 -13.60 -13.16
CA ASN A 280 18.73 -12.84 -14.35
C ASN A 280 19.93 -12.07 -14.93
N ILE A 281 20.77 -11.48 -14.07
CA ILE A 281 22.01 -10.80 -14.49
C ILE A 281 22.96 -11.80 -15.17
N GLN A 282 23.22 -12.94 -14.53
CA GLN A 282 24.13 -13.96 -15.06
C GLN A 282 23.65 -14.55 -16.39
N ASN A 283 22.34 -14.60 -16.61
CA ASN A 283 21.74 -15.05 -17.87
C ASN A 283 21.67 -13.95 -18.95
N GLY A 284 22.11 -12.71 -18.66
CA GLY A 284 22.00 -11.58 -19.57
C GLY A 284 20.56 -11.11 -19.81
N THR A 285 19.62 -11.45 -18.92
CA THR A 285 18.19 -11.11 -19.08
C THR A 285 17.97 -9.61 -19.19
N TYR A 286 18.73 -8.82 -18.42
CA TYR A 286 18.58 -7.37 -18.33
C TYR A 286 19.35 -6.58 -19.39
N ASP A 287 20.31 -7.21 -20.07
CA ASP A 287 21.12 -6.54 -21.09
C ASP A 287 20.22 -6.04 -22.22
N GLY A 288 20.40 -4.77 -22.60
CA GLY A 288 19.61 -4.09 -23.62
C GLY A 288 18.16 -3.76 -23.24
N THR A 289 17.68 -4.08 -22.02
CA THR A 289 16.34 -3.71 -21.57
C THR A 289 16.21 -2.20 -21.34
N ALA A 290 14.98 -1.67 -21.42
CA ALA A 290 14.67 -0.26 -21.21
C ALA A 290 13.91 -0.02 -19.89
N VAL A 291 13.85 1.25 -19.50
CA VAL A 291 12.90 1.76 -18.52
C VAL A 291 11.51 1.69 -19.15
N HIS A 292 10.67 0.75 -18.70
CA HIS A 292 9.32 0.56 -19.23
C HIS A 292 8.26 1.41 -18.51
N LYS A 293 8.64 2.06 -17.40
CA LYS A 293 7.76 2.99 -16.67
C LYS A 293 8.56 3.97 -15.81
N ILE A 294 8.15 5.23 -15.82
CA ILE A 294 8.60 6.30 -14.92
C ILE A 294 7.42 6.73 -14.06
N ASP A 295 7.41 6.31 -12.80
CA ASP A 295 6.39 6.74 -11.85
C ASP A 295 6.83 8.02 -11.14
N LYS A 296 6.41 9.18 -11.68
CA LYS A 296 6.71 10.49 -11.09
C LYS A 296 6.11 10.68 -9.69
N ALA A 297 5.02 9.99 -9.35
CA ALA A 297 4.38 10.11 -8.05
C ALA A 297 5.25 9.49 -6.94
N SER A 298 5.65 8.24 -7.11
CA SER A 298 6.57 7.55 -6.18
C SER A 298 8.04 7.93 -6.39
N GLY A 299 8.37 8.52 -7.54
CA GLY A 299 9.73 8.88 -7.94
C GLY A 299 10.57 7.66 -8.27
N ALA A 300 9.96 6.71 -8.97
CA ALA A 300 10.51 5.40 -9.23
C ALA A 300 10.72 5.16 -10.73
N LEU A 301 11.84 4.53 -11.07
CA LEU A 301 12.13 4.02 -12.41
C LEU A 301 11.96 2.51 -12.43
N HIS A 302 11.17 2.00 -13.35
CA HIS A 302 10.88 0.58 -13.51
C HIS A 302 11.68 0.00 -14.67
N PHE A 303 12.39 -1.10 -14.42
CA PHE A 303 13.31 -1.76 -15.34
C PHE A 303 13.01 -3.24 -15.46
N GLY A 304 13.65 -3.90 -16.44
CA GLY A 304 13.80 -5.34 -16.46
C GLY A 304 12.72 -6.08 -17.25
N ASP A 305 11.83 -5.37 -17.93
CA ASP A 305 10.90 -5.98 -18.88
C ASP A 305 11.64 -6.45 -20.15
N PRO A 306 11.67 -7.77 -20.45
CA PRO A 306 12.34 -8.30 -21.63
C PRO A 306 11.71 -7.84 -22.96
N PHE A 307 10.42 -7.48 -23.01
CA PHE A 307 9.78 -7.00 -24.24
C PHE A 307 10.31 -5.65 -24.68
N THR A 308 10.87 -4.85 -23.77
CA THR A 308 11.57 -3.61 -24.14
C THR A 308 12.77 -3.85 -25.06
N ARG A 309 13.34 -5.06 -25.06
CA ARG A 309 14.42 -5.49 -25.97
C ARG A 309 13.89 -6.36 -27.10
N LEU A 310 13.08 -7.36 -26.77
CA LEU A 310 12.61 -8.36 -27.74
C LEU A 310 11.58 -7.81 -28.74
N ALA A 311 10.89 -6.75 -28.36
CA ALA A 311 9.84 -6.09 -29.14
C ALA A 311 9.98 -4.55 -28.97
N ALA A 312 11.17 -4.04 -29.29
CA ALA A 312 11.54 -2.65 -29.01
C ALA A 312 10.70 -1.61 -29.78
N ASP A 313 10.12 -1.98 -30.92
CA ASP A 313 9.19 -1.20 -31.73
C ASP A 313 7.74 -1.25 -31.21
N ARG A 314 7.44 -2.22 -30.35
CA ARG A 314 6.11 -2.56 -29.85
C ARG A 314 5.86 -2.01 -28.44
N LYS A 315 5.96 -0.68 -28.30
CA LYS A 315 5.88 0.04 -27.00
C LYS A 315 4.64 -0.28 -26.15
N PHE A 316 3.50 -0.62 -26.75
CA PHE A 316 2.25 -0.94 -26.06
C PHE A 316 2.25 -2.30 -25.32
N ILE A 317 3.19 -3.22 -25.62
CA ILE A 317 3.41 -4.45 -24.81
C ILE A 317 4.53 -4.29 -23.79
N TRP A 318 5.18 -3.13 -23.73
CA TRP A 318 6.08 -2.89 -22.60
C TRP A 318 5.23 -2.87 -21.32
N HIS A 319 5.76 -3.44 -20.24
CA HIS A 319 5.10 -3.87 -19.00
C HIS A 319 4.28 -5.17 -19.09
N LYS A 320 4.06 -5.75 -20.27
CA LYS A 320 3.23 -6.96 -20.44
C LYS A 320 4.00 -8.27 -20.47
N ALA A 321 5.31 -8.27 -20.23
CA ALA A 321 6.09 -9.50 -20.06
C ALA A 321 5.77 -10.17 -18.72
N ASP A 322 4.57 -10.74 -18.66
CA ASP A 322 4.02 -11.31 -17.45
C ASP A 322 4.20 -12.83 -17.44
N THR A 323 4.73 -13.34 -16.33
CA THR A 323 4.76 -14.78 -16.03
C THR A 323 3.55 -15.16 -15.18
N SER A 324 3.13 -16.42 -15.13
CA SER A 324 2.21 -16.84 -14.06
C SER A 324 2.90 -16.86 -12.68
N ASP A 325 4.23 -16.98 -12.66
CA ASP A 325 5.03 -17.05 -11.44
C ASP A 325 5.21 -15.68 -10.76
N VAL A 326 5.20 -15.67 -9.43
CA VAL A 326 5.53 -14.53 -8.57
C VAL A 326 6.56 -14.94 -7.52
N ILE A 327 7.48 -14.03 -7.21
CA ILE A 327 8.40 -14.20 -6.06
C ILE A 327 7.59 -13.95 -4.78
N PRO A 328 7.57 -14.86 -3.80
CA PRO A 328 6.96 -14.60 -2.50
C PRO A 328 7.51 -13.30 -1.93
N LEU A 329 6.62 -12.51 -1.33
CA LEU A 329 6.98 -11.21 -0.79
C LEU A 329 7.94 -11.37 0.41
N GLU A 330 9.16 -10.88 0.25
CA GLU A 330 10.21 -10.83 1.27
C GLU A 330 10.32 -9.40 1.81
N ASN A 331 9.37 -9.03 2.67
CA ASN A 331 9.38 -7.73 3.32
C ASN A 331 10.19 -7.79 4.61
N SER A 332 11.05 -6.79 4.82
CA SER A 332 11.61 -6.50 6.13
C SER A 332 10.97 -5.22 6.66
N PRO A 333 10.48 -5.18 7.91
CA PRO A 333 10.00 -3.92 8.49
C PRO A 333 11.14 -2.89 8.67
N ARG A 334 12.39 -3.34 8.52
CA ARG A 334 13.62 -2.55 8.60
C ARG A 334 14.08 -2.01 7.24
N LEU A 335 13.54 -2.50 6.12
CA LEU A 335 13.72 -1.93 4.79
C LEU A 335 12.40 -1.38 4.30
N LYS A 336 12.44 -0.11 3.92
CA LYS A 336 11.33 0.52 3.22
C LYS A 336 11.85 1.07 1.90
N PRO A 337 10.99 1.16 0.89
CA PRO A 337 11.25 2.01 -0.26
C PRO A 337 11.70 3.40 0.20
N ALA A 338 12.86 3.83 -0.28
CA ALA A 338 13.49 5.10 0.02
C ALA A 338 14.45 5.44 -1.13
N LYS A 339 14.86 6.70 -1.24
CA LYS A 339 15.82 7.13 -2.26
C LYS A 339 17.07 6.24 -2.28
N GLY A 340 17.43 5.78 -3.47
CA GLY A 340 18.55 4.87 -3.74
C GLY A 340 18.24 3.39 -3.50
N MET A 341 17.08 3.02 -2.98
CA MET A 341 16.73 1.61 -2.79
C MET A 341 16.34 0.94 -4.10
N VAL A 342 16.67 -0.35 -4.20
CA VAL A 342 16.28 -1.24 -5.30
C VAL A 342 15.30 -2.27 -4.76
N ALA A 343 14.15 -2.42 -5.41
CA ALA A 343 13.11 -3.37 -5.02
C ALA A 343 12.58 -4.15 -6.22
N LEU A 344 11.98 -5.31 -5.98
CA LEU A 344 11.17 -5.97 -7.01
C LEU A 344 9.87 -5.21 -7.22
N GLU A 345 9.41 -5.11 -8.46
CA GLU A 345 8.09 -4.55 -8.74
C GLU A 345 7.00 -5.45 -8.14
N SER A 346 5.99 -4.88 -7.47
CA SER A 346 4.89 -5.66 -6.89
C SER A 346 4.00 -6.27 -7.97
N LYS A 347 3.68 -7.56 -7.84
CA LYS A 347 2.77 -8.31 -8.71
C LYS A 347 1.96 -9.32 -7.91
N SER A 348 0.64 -9.23 -7.97
CA SER A 348 -0.31 -10.22 -7.41
C SER A 348 0.00 -10.65 -5.96
N GLY A 349 0.49 -9.72 -5.13
CA GLY A 349 0.86 -9.98 -3.72
C GLY A 349 2.29 -10.51 -3.50
N GLY A 350 3.11 -10.60 -4.56
CA GLY A 350 4.54 -10.94 -4.51
C GLY A 350 5.39 -9.96 -5.30
N GLY A 351 6.67 -10.30 -5.51
CA GLY A 351 7.58 -9.60 -6.40
C GLY A 351 7.56 -10.15 -7.82
N HIS A 352 7.74 -9.28 -8.81
CA HIS A 352 7.86 -9.67 -10.20
C HIS A 352 9.22 -10.38 -10.45
N PRO A 353 9.27 -11.48 -11.21
CA PRO A 353 10.52 -12.22 -11.40
C PRO A 353 11.54 -11.50 -12.29
N PHE A 354 11.08 -10.63 -13.18
CA PHE A 354 11.93 -9.81 -14.04
C PHE A 354 12.00 -8.33 -13.62
N HIS A 355 10.85 -7.70 -13.40
CA HIS A 355 10.79 -6.26 -13.17
C HIS A 355 11.30 -5.85 -11.79
N PHE A 356 12.13 -4.80 -11.80
CA PHE A 356 12.65 -4.18 -10.59
C PHE A 356 12.54 -2.66 -10.70
N VAL A 357 12.67 -2.01 -9.55
CA VAL A 357 12.43 -0.58 -9.38
C VAL A 357 13.62 0.05 -8.67
N VAL A 358 14.06 1.21 -9.16
CA VAL A 358 15.02 2.08 -8.47
C VAL A 358 14.31 3.36 -8.04
N TYR A 359 14.34 3.65 -6.74
CA TYR A 359 13.71 4.85 -6.18
C TYR A 359 14.68 6.04 -6.21
N LEU A 360 14.26 7.16 -6.81
CA LEU A 360 15.04 8.40 -6.94
C LEU A 360 14.67 9.46 -5.91
N LYS A 361 13.57 9.27 -5.20
CA LYS A 361 13.15 10.06 -4.04
C LYS A 361 12.50 9.16 -3.00
N ASP A 362 12.30 9.68 -1.79
CA ASP A 362 11.51 8.98 -0.79
C ASP A 362 10.03 9.02 -1.20
N PRO A 363 9.37 7.85 -1.35
CA PRO A 363 7.96 7.83 -1.70
C PRO A 363 7.13 8.39 -0.54
N GLU A 364 6.17 9.28 -0.84
CA GLU A 364 5.31 9.92 0.16
C GLU A 364 4.52 8.89 1.00
N ASN A 365 4.14 7.79 0.36
CA ASN A 365 3.49 6.66 0.98
C ASN A 365 4.31 5.40 0.66
N PRO A 366 5.36 5.09 1.46
CA PRO A 366 6.21 3.94 1.19
C PRO A 366 5.34 2.69 1.19
N ILE A 367 5.21 2.07 0.02
CA ILE A 367 4.33 0.93 -0.15
C ILE A 367 4.93 -0.24 0.62
N SER A 368 4.19 -0.78 1.59
CA SER A 368 4.68 -1.87 2.44
C SER A 368 4.61 -3.24 1.76
N ASN A 369 4.39 -3.32 0.46
CA ASN A 369 4.18 -4.58 -0.28
C ASN A 369 5.24 -4.83 -1.37
N VAL A 370 6.46 -4.33 -1.19
CA VAL A 370 7.57 -4.56 -2.13
C VAL A 370 8.78 -5.15 -1.40
N SER A 371 9.42 -6.12 -2.03
CA SER A 371 10.68 -6.70 -1.54
C SER A 371 11.85 -5.81 -1.94
N VAL A 372 12.40 -5.08 -0.98
CA VAL A 372 13.65 -4.34 -1.17
C VAL A 372 14.80 -5.35 -1.20
N ILE A 373 15.51 -5.41 -2.33
CA ILE A 373 16.56 -6.39 -2.60
C ILE A 373 17.96 -5.80 -2.56
N GLY A 374 18.10 -4.47 -2.51
CA GLY A 374 19.39 -3.82 -2.54
C GLY A 374 19.32 -2.31 -2.46
N LYS A 375 20.47 -1.67 -2.69
CA LYS A 375 20.64 -0.22 -2.70
C LYS A 375 21.74 0.20 -3.68
N VAL A 376 21.49 1.29 -4.37
CA VAL A 376 22.49 1.98 -5.20
C VAL A 376 23.57 2.59 -4.31
N THR A 377 24.82 2.25 -4.57
CA THR A 377 26.01 2.75 -3.86
C THR A 377 26.76 3.84 -4.63
N GLU A 378 26.64 3.87 -5.95
CA GLU A 378 27.28 4.87 -6.82
C GLU A 378 26.41 5.16 -8.06
N GLY A 379 26.52 6.37 -8.60
CA GLY A 379 25.92 6.77 -9.88
C GLY A 379 24.42 7.11 -9.84
N LEU A 380 23.81 7.23 -8.66
CA LEU A 380 22.38 7.56 -8.54
C LEU A 380 22.03 8.90 -9.22
N ASP A 381 22.89 9.89 -9.06
CA ASP A 381 22.81 11.23 -9.68
C ASP A 381 22.76 11.16 -11.21
N ALA A 382 23.43 10.17 -11.82
CA ALA A 382 23.46 10.00 -13.26
C ALA A 382 22.10 9.60 -13.87
N ILE A 383 21.15 9.13 -13.06
CA ILE A 383 19.79 8.80 -13.49
C ILE A 383 18.71 9.66 -12.83
N GLU A 384 19.04 10.59 -11.94
CA GLU A 384 18.05 11.47 -11.32
C GLU A 384 17.29 12.29 -12.36
N ALA A 385 17.99 12.80 -13.38
CA ALA A 385 17.40 13.56 -14.47
C ALA A 385 16.41 12.74 -15.32
N TRP A 386 16.50 11.41 -15.29
CA TRP A 386 15.56 10.57 -16.03
C TRP A 386 14.14 10.69 -15.49
N LEU A 387 13.96 11.05 -14.22
CA LEU A 387 12.63 11.26 -13.63
C LEU A 387 11.83 12.37 -14.32
N GLU A 388 12.54 13.38 -14.86
CA GLU A 388 11.93 14.53 -15.55
C GLU A 388 11.68 14.29 -17.03
N THR A 389 12.04 13.10 -17.54
CA THR A 389 11.82 12.72 -18.95
C THR A 389 10.36 12.92 -19.35
N GLU A 390 10.17 13.40 -20.57
CA GLU A 390 8.85 13.52 -21.19
C GLU A 390 8.24 12.13 -21.40
N LEU A 391 6.97 12.00 -21.03
CA LEU A 391 6.24 10.74 -21.11
C LEU A 391 5.34 10.74 -22.33
N HIS A 392 5.02 9.55 -22.81
CA HIS A 392 3.99 9.34 -23.82
C HIS A 392 2.62 9.74 -23.26
N ASP A 393 1.93 10.61 -23.98
CA ASP A 393 0.59 11.13 -23.66
C ASP A 393 -0.43 10.79 -24.76
N GLU A 394 -0.05 9.93 -25.71
CA GLU A 394 -0.89 9.56 -26.84
C GLU A 394 -2.14 8.78 -26.39
N PRO A 395 -3.33 9.12 -26.89
CA PRO A 395 -4.54 8.35 -26.64
C PRO A 395 -4.38 6.90 -27.11
N GLY A 396 -4.66 5.95 -26.21
CA GLY A 396 -4.60 4.51 -26.51
C GLY A 396 -3.36 3.79 -26.01
N LEU A 397 -2.34 4.50 -25.49
CA LEU A 397 -1.34 3.83 -24.66
C LEU A 397 -1.98 3.40 -23.33
N GLU A 398 -1.91 2.11 -23.02
CA GLU A 398 -2.37 1.60 -21.72
C GLU A 398 -1.51 2.13 -20.56
N ASN A 399 -0.27 2.55 -20.83
CA ASN A 399 0.68 3.02 -19.84
C ASN A 399 1.17 4.46 -20.15
N PRO A 400 0.51 5.52 -19.67
CA PRO A 400 0.94 6.91 -19.87
C PRO A 400 2.25 7.26 -19.12
N GLN A 401 2.86 6.29 -18.43
CA GLN A 401 4.10 6.46 -17.69
C GLN A 401 5.33 6.03 -18.49
N LEU A 402 5.19 5.76 -19.79
CA LEU A 402 6.28 5.35 -20.65
C LEU A 402 7.13 6.55 -21.12
N PRO A 403 8.48 6.52 -21.03
CA PRO A 403 9.31 7.61 -21.52
C PRO A 403 9.30 7.71 -23.05
N ARG A 404 9.29 8.94 -23.58
CA ARG A 404 9.36 9.21 -25.03
C ARG A 404 10.70 8.81 -25.64
N VAL A 405 11.78 9.03 -24.89
CA VAL A 405 13.13 8.62 -25.26
C VAL A 405 13.47 7.26 -24.63
N ARG A 406 14.25 6.45 -25.35
CA ARG A 406 14.71 5.17 -24.81
C ARG A 406 15.79 5.40 -23.75
N LEU A 407 15.45 5.06 -22.52
CA LEU A 407 16.35 5.00 -21.38
C LEU A 407 16.48 3.54 -20.98
N GLY A 408 17.65 3.08 -20.54
CA GLY A 408 17.77 1.66 -20.24
C GLY A 408 19.14 1.17 -19.82
N VAL A 409 19.22 -0.15 -19.74
CA VAL A 409 20.41 -0.93 -19.41
C VAL A 409 21.13 -1.30 -20.70
N LYS A 410 22.41 -0.95 -20.80
CA LYS A 410 23.31 -1.49 -21.83
C LYS A 410 23.73 -2.90 -21.46
N ALA A 411 24.29 -3.05 -20.27
CA ALA A 411 24.75 -4.31 -19.73
C ALA A 411 24.66 -4.32 -18.21
N MET A 412 24.46 -5.49 -17.62
CA MET A 412 24.54 -5.69 -16.17
C MET A 412 25.49 -6.84 -15.84
N SER A 413 26.28 -6.67 -14.79
CA SER A 413 27.20 -7.70 -14.31
C SER A 413 27.15 -7.79 -12.79
N VAL A 414 27.52 -8.95 -12.27
CA VAL A 414 27.56 -9.22 -10.83
C VAL A 414 28.94 -9.78 -10.48
N THR A 415 29.50 -9.34 -9.35
CA THR A 415 30.72 -9.90 -8.76
C THR A 415 30.44 -10.30 -7.32
N GLY A 416 31.14 -11.32 -6.82
CA GLY A 416 30.92 -11.88 -5.48
C GLY A 416 29.96 -13.06 -5.44
N GLU A 417 29.65 -13.52 -4.23
CA GLU A 417 28.77 -14.65 -3.97
C GLU A 417 27.63 -14.23 -3.01
N ILE A 418 26.47 -14.87 -3.17
CA ILE A 418 25.34 -14.68 -2.27
C ILE A 418 25.67 -15.32 -0.93
N GLN A 419 25.69 -14.53 0.15
CA GLN A 419 26.05 -15.04 1.47
C GLN A 419 24.91 -15.83 2.13
N HIS A 420 23.67 -15.45 1.83
CA HIS A 420 22.47 -16.11 2.33
C HIS A 420 21.63 -16.64 1.15
N PRO A 421 22.05 -17.76 0.52
CA PRO A 421 21.32 -18.32 -0.61
C PRO A 421 19.91 -18.75 -0.20
N SER A 422 18.94 -18.53 -1.08
CA SER A 422 17.59 -19.08 -0.90
C SER A 422 17.63 -20.60 -0.92
N ASP A 423 16.74 -21.25 -0.17
CA ASP A 423 16.48 -22.67 -0.34
C ASP A 423 16.04 -22.97 -1.78
N ASP A 424 16.69 -23.94 -2.41
CA ASP A 424 16.46 -24.39 -3.77
C ASP A 424 15.06 -24.95 -4.02
N SER A 425 14.31 -25.24 -2.96
CA SER A 425 12.91 -25.67 -3.02
C SER A 425 11.99 -24.68 -3.74
N TRP A 426 12.35 -23.39 -3.80
CA TRP A 426 11.59 -22.37 -4.49
C TRP A 426 12.42 -21.72 -5.61
N ARG A 427 12.11 -22.07 -6.86
CA ARG A 427 12.69 -21.43 -8.05
C ARG A 427 11.57 -21.18 -9.07
N PRO A 428 11.27 -19.92 -9.42
CA PRO A 428 10.29 -19.63 -10.45
C PRO A 428 10.83 -20.17 -11.78
N LYS A 429 9.95 -20.71 -12.62
CA LYS A 429 10.32 -21.08 -13.98
C LYS A 429 10.45 -19.77 -14.74
N LEU A 430 11.69 -19.29 -14.86
CA LEU A 430 11.99 -18.13 -15.68
C LEU A 430 11.91 -18.53 -17.15
N THR A 431 10.68 -18.60 -17.66
CA THR A 431 10.45 -18.63 -19.10
C THR A 431 10.13 -17.20 -19.50
N ILE A 432 10.96 -16.64 -20.39
CA ILE A 432 10.62 -15.36 -21.01
C ILE A 432 9.29 -15.57 -21.76
N PRO A 433 8.26 -14.77 -21.50
CA PRO A 433 6.99 -14.92 -22.20
C PRO A 433 7.18 -14.80 -23.71
N GLU A 434 6.41 -15.56 -24.47
CA GLU A 434 6.37 -15.37 -25.93
C GLU A 434 5.79 -13.99 -26.25
N ILE A 435 6.35 -13.33 -27.25
CA ILE A 435 5.83 -12.04 -27.70
C ILE A 435 4.44 -12.31 -28.30
N PRO A 436 3.36 -11.70 -27.76
CA PRO A 436 2.01 -11.95 -28.29
C PRO A 436 1.91 -11.49 -29.74
N GLU A 437 1.07 -12.13 -30.55
CA GLU A 437 0.79 -11.67 -31.92
C GLU A 437 0.26 -10.22 -31.93
N GLU A 438 0.51 -9.52 -33.03
CA GLU A 438 0.09 -8.13 -33.20
C GLU A 438 -1.43 -8.01 -33.25
N SER A 439 -2.01 -7.26 -32.31
CA SER A 439 -3.47 -7.04 -32.31
C SER A 439 -3.89 -6.01 -33.37
N GLU A 440 -5.14 -6.06 -33.85
CA GLU A 440 -5.62 -5.02 -34.77
C GLU A 440 -5.64 -3.62 -34.14
N ALA A 441 -5.87 -3.53 -32.83
CA ALA A 441 -5.79 -2.25 -32.11
C ALA A 441 -4.37 -1.68 -32.13
N GLU A 442 -3.37 -2.55 -31.94
CA GLU A 442 -1.96 -2.22 -32.02
C GLU A 442 -1.56 -1.79 -33.44
N LYS A 443 -1.93 -2.55 -34.47
CA LYS A 443 -1.68 -2.17 -35.87
C LYS A 443 -2.23 -0.78 -36.20
N ASN A 444 -3.43 -0.48 -35.70
CA ASN A 444 -4.06 0.83 -35.90
C ASN A 444 -3.32 1.94 -35.15
N PHE A 445 -2.83 1.67 -33.94
CA PHE A 445 -2.02 2.62 -33.18
C PHE A 445 -0.67 2.89 -33.86
N MET A 446 0.00 1.84 -34.36
CA MET A 446 1.26 1.99 -35.10
C MET A 446 1.09 2.83 -36.37
N LYS A 447 -0.06 2.73 -37.06
CA LYS A 447 -0.40 3.63 -38.17
C LYS A 447 -0.54 5.09 -37.74
N VAL A 448 -1.07 5.36 -36.55
CA VAL A 448 -1.18 6.73 -36.01
C VAL A 448 0.21 7.29 -35.71
N LEU A 449 1.08 6.48 -35.10
CA LEU A 449 2.46 6.89 -34.80
C LEU A 449 3.33 7.11 -36.04
N ALA A 450 3.09 6.34 -37.11
CA ALA A 450 3.82 6.49 -38.38
C ALA A 450 3.50 7.82 -39.10
N GLY A 451 2.46 8.54 -38.67
CA GLY A 451 1.93 9.70 -39.37
C GLY A 451 1.21 9.30 -40.66
N PRO A 452 0.57 10.27 -41.36
CA PRO A 452 0.12 10.01 -42.72
C PRO A 452 1.34 9.61 -43.58
N PRO A 453 1.20 8.66 -44.52
CA PRO A 453 2.26 8.38 -45.46
C PRO A 453 2.68 9.70 -46.11
N GLU A 454 3.99 9.97 -46.19
CA GLU A 454 4.48 11.09 -47.01
C GLU A 454 3.81 10.95 -48.37
N GLU A 455 3.00 11.94 -48.75
CA GLU A 455 2.46 11.99 -50.10
C GLU A 455 3.66 11.98 -51.04
N ASP A 456 3.79 10.91 -51.84
CA ASP A 456 4.79 10.86 -52.90
C ASP A 456 4.73 12.20 -53.61
N PRO A 457 5.85 12.94 -53.71
CA PRO A 457 5.84 14.27 -54.30
C PRO A 457 5.16 14.14 -55.66
N GLU A 458 4.03 14.86 -55.84
CA GLU A 458 3.26 14.82 -57.08
C GLU A 458 4.27 14.85 -58.22
N PRO A 459 4.27 13.86 -59.14
CA PRO A 459 5.23 13.82 -60.22
C PRO A 459 5.18 15.20 -60.87
N ALA A 460 6.32 15.89 -60.85
CA ALA A 460 6.42 17.27 -61.30
C ALA A 460 5.64 17.36 -62.62
N LYS A 461 4.52 18.08 -62.61
CA LYS A 461 3.75 18.30 -63.83
C LYS A 461 4.73 18.94 -64.78
N ASP A 462 5.19 18.16 -65.77
CA ASP A 462 5.99 18.64 -66.87
C ASP A 462 5.29 19.88 -67.39
N SER A 463 5.89 21.03 -67.13
CA SER A 463 5.42 22.30 -67.66
C SER A 463 5.56 22.15 -69.17
N GLU A 464 4.44 21.89 -69.84
CA GLU A 464 4.33 21.99 -71.30
C GLU A 464 4.90 23.34 -71.71
N GLU A 465 6.13 23.30 -72.24
CA GLU A 465 6.76 24.41 -72.93
C GLU A 465 5.85 24.74 -74.11
N LYS A 466 5.07 25.81 -73.95
CA LYS A 466 4.31 26.41 -75.04
C LYS A 466 5.31 26.81 -76.13
N PRO A 467 5.18 26.31 -77.37
CA PRO A 467 6.05 26.74 -78.44
C PRO A 467 5.85 28.24 -78.70
N PRO A 468 6.91 28.98 -79.08
CA PRO A 468 6.80 30.40 -79.36
C PRO A 468 5.83 30.62 -80.53
N GLU A 469 4.83 31.48 -80.31
CA GLU A 469 3.99 32.01 -81.39
C GLU A 469 4.85 32.96 -82.24
N ASP A 470 5.02 32.61 -83.51
CA ASP A 470 5.60 33.49 -84.53
C ASP A 470 4.68 34.71 -84.74
N GLY A 471 5.26 35.90 -84.60
CA GLY A 471 4.63 37.20 -84.91
C GLY A 471 5.66 38.30 -85.09
#